data_AF-A0A9D6QLJ7-F1
#
_entry.id   AF-A0A9D6QLJ7-F1
#
_cell.length_a   1.000
_cell.length_b   1.000
_cell.length_c   1.000
_cell.angle_alpha   90.00
_cell.angle_beta   90.00
_cell.angle_gamma   90.00
#
_symmetry.space_group_name_H-M   'P 1'
#
loop_
_entity.id
_entity.type
_entity.pdbx_description
1 polymer ?
#
loop_
_entity_poly.entity_id
_entity_poly.type
_entity_poly.pdbx_seq_one_letter_code
_entity_poly.pdbx_strand_id
1 'polypeptide(L)'
;MAAVCFPTAAEGQSGGAKKEEPRTGTAQTAPRAKQAEKLYESAVQAEQEELWNTAYALYAEALQLAPGNTEYAARRERAKFRLVQQHMDRAEWQAVQGRLEEARTELRMALSLDP
;
A
#
# COMPACT_ATOMS: atom_id res chain seq x y z
N MET A 1 8.35 -26.19 46.90
CA MET A 1 7.63 -24.91 47.05
C MET A 1 8.41 -24.06 48.05
N ALA A 2 9.11 -23.03 47.59
CA ALA A 2 9.79 -22.07 48.47
C ALA A 2 9.61 -20.68 47.87
N ALA A 3 8.78 -19.88 48.53
CA ALA A 3 8.58 -18.47 48.24
C ALA A 3 9.74 -17.68 48.87
N VAL A 4 10.37 -16.80 48.10
CA VAL A 4 11.33 -15.82 48.62
C VAL A 4 10.75 -14.44 48.40
N CYS A 5 10.45 -13.79 49.53
CA CYS A 5 10.03 -12.42 49.68
C CYS A 5 11.28 -11.53 49.74
N PHE A 6 11.34 -10.46 48.94
CA PHE A 6 12.37 -9.42 49.03
C PHE A 6 11.70 -8.05 49.25
N PRO A 7 12.27 -7.17 50.11
CA PRO A 7 11.65 -5.91 50.51
C PRO A 7 12.07 -4.69 49.66
N THR A 8 11.21 -3.69 49.80
CA THR A 8 11.05 -2.35 49.21
C THR A 8 12.10 -1.27 49.55
N ALA A 9 12.41 -0.37 48.60
CA ALA A 9 12.53 1.11 48.70
C ALA A 9 12.99 1.67 47.32
N ALA A 10 12.22 2.52 46.59
CA ALA A 10 12.14 4.00 46.69
C ALA A 10 13.54 4.67 46.69
N GLU A 11 13.94 5.63 45.86
CA GLU A 11 13.25 6.67 45.07
C GLU A 11 14.35 7.36 44.21
N GLY A 12 14.04 7.99 43.07
CA GLY A 12 15.00 8.95 42.47
C GLY A 12 15.04 9.12 40.96
N GLN A 13 14.15 10.00 40.48
CA GLN A 13 14.47 11.10 39.55
C GLN A 13 14.79 10.79 38.06
N SER A 14 13.79 11.13 37.24
CA SER A 14 13.91 12.12 36.14
C SER A 14 14.84 11.80 34.97
N GLY A 15 14.29 11.09 33.99
CA GLY A 15 14.74 11.16 32.59
C GLY A 15 13.53 11.51 31.74
N GLY A 16 13.50 12.75 31.24
CA GLY A 16 12.34 13.36 30.60
C GLY A 16 11.73 12.51 29.49
N ALA A 17 10.39 12.49 29.51
CA ALA A 17 9.58 12.13 28.38
C ALA A 17 9.97 13.01 27.18
N LYS A 18 10.82 12.50 26.29
CA LYS A 18 10.74 12.89 24.89
C LYS A 18 9.50 12.18 24.33
N LYS A 19 8.35 12.83 24.53
CA LYS A 19 7.34 12.85 23.48
C LYS A 19 8.06 13.36 22.24
N GLU A 20 8.52 12.45 21.38
CA GLU A 20 8.72 12.81 19.99
C GLU A 20 7.32 13.01 19.42
N GLU A 21 6.84 14.25 19.63
CA GLU A 21 5.81 14.84 18.81
C GLU A 21 6.19 14.57 17.35
N PRO A 22 5.29 14.00 16.53
CA PRO A 22 5.52 13.98 15.10
C PRO A 22 5.62 15.44 14.68
N ARG A 23 6.83 15.86 14.31
CA ARG A 23 7.09 17.20 13.80
C ARG A 23 6.23 17.35 12.55
N THR A 24 5.12 18.05 12.74
CA THR A 24 4.20 18.48 11.71
C THR A 24 4.98 19.39 10.75
N GLY A 25 5.47 18.78 9.66
CA GLY A 25 6.04 19.49 8.52
C GLY A 25 4.94 20.23 7.74
N THR A 26 4.28 21.21 8.34
CA THR A 26 3.09 21.89 7.81
C THR A 26 3.36 22.92 6.71
N ALA A 27 4.60 23.03 6.21
CA ALA A 27 4.92 23.92 5.08
C ALA A 27 5.03 23.21 3.72
N GLN A 28 5.20 21.88 3.69
CA GLN A 28 5.31 21.10 2.43
C GLN A 28 4.06 20.27 2.12
N THR A 29 3.07 20.26 3.00
CA THR A 29 1.85 19.45 2.87
C THR A 29 0.91 19.95 1.78
N ALA A 30 0.75 21.26 1.62
CA ALA A 30 -0.15 21.84 0.62
C ALA A 30 0.19 21.51 -0.84
N PRO A 31 1.45 21.69 -1.33
CA PRO A 31 1.79 21.32 -2.70
C PRO A 31 1.76 19.80 -2.93
N ARG A 32 2.16 19.00 -1.93
CA ARG A 32 2.06 17.53 -2.00
C ARG A 32 0.61 17.04 -2.06
N ALA A 33 -0.29 17.66 -1.30
CA ALA A 33 -1.72 17.34 -1.34
C ALA A 33 -2.32 17.63 -2.72
N LYS A 34 -2.03 18.79 -3.31
CA LYS A 34 -2.48 19.12 -4.69
C LYS A 34 -1.90 18.16 -5.73
N GLN A 35 -0.66 17.73 -5.56
CA GLN A 35 -0.05 16.76 -6.46
C GLN A 35 -0.69 15.37 -6.30
N ALA A 36 -0.97 14.94 -5.07
CA ALA A 36 -1.67 13.68 -4.80
C ALA A 36 -3.07 13.66 -5.43
N GLU A 37 -3.78 14.79 -5.37
CA GLU A 37 -5.10 14.96 -5.99
C GLU A 37 -5.03 14.82 -7.51
N LYS A 38 -4.05 15.47 -8.16
CA LYS A 38 -3.84 15.31 -9.61
C LYS A 38 -3.53 13.87 -10.02
N LEU A 39 -2.67 13.19 -9.26
CA LEU A 39 -2.36 11.78 -9.51
C LEU A 39 -3.61 10.91 -9.35
N TYR A 40 -4.42 11.19 -8.33
CA TYR A 40 -5.69 10.51 -8.11
C TYR A 40 -6.67 10.73 -9.27
N GLU A 41 -6.84 11.95 -9.76
CA GLU A 41 -7.68 12.24 -10.92
C GLU A 41 -7.21 11.48 -12.16
N SER A 42 -5.90 11.47 -12.45
CA SER A 42 -5.33 10.67 -13.53
C SER A 42 -5.52 9.15 -13.32
N ALA A 43 -5.43 8.68 -12.07
CA ALA A 43 -5.70 7.27 -11.75
C ALA A 43 -7.16 6.90 -11.98
N VAL A 44 -8.09 7.78 -11.66
CA VAL A 44 -9.53 7.62 -11.91
C VAL A 44 -9.84 7.61 -13.41
N GLN A 45 -9.13 8.40 -14.21
CA GLN A 45 -9.23 8.34 -15.67
C GLN A 45 -8.71 7.00 -16.21
N ALA A 46 -7.53 6.57 -15.76
CA ALA A 46 -6.98 5.27 -16.14
C ALA A 46 -7.88 4.09 -15.70
N GLU A 47 -8.55 4.18 -14.55
CA GLU A 47 -9.54 3.20 -14.09
C GLU A 47 -10.76 3.14 -15.03
N GLN A 48 -11.25 4.28 -15.53
CA GLN A 48 -12.36 4.33 -16.49
C GLN A 48 -11.99 3.76 -17.85
N GLU A 49 -10.71 3.89 -18.25
CA GLU A 49 -10.16 3.32 -19.47
C GLU A 49 -9.71 1.85 -19.30
N GLU A 50 -9.95 1.24 -18.13
CA GLU A 50 -9.54 -0.13 -17.79
C GLU A 50 -8.02 -0.36 -17.87
N LEU A 51 -7.23 0.72 -17.78
CA LEU A 51 -5.76 0.69 -17.73
C LEU A 51 -5.29 0.43 -16.30
N TRP A 52 -5.63 -0.76 -15.77
CA TRP A 52 -5.43 -1.11 -14.35
C TRP A 52 -3.98 -1.03 -13.88
N ASN A 53 -3.00 -1.34 -14.75
CA ASN A 53 -1.57 -1.15 -14.46
C ASN A 53 -1.25 0.31 -14.12
N THR A 54 -1.69 1.22 -15.00
CA THR A 54 -1.47 2.67 -14.84
C THR A 54 -2.25 3.20 -13.64
N ALA A 55 -3.51 2.80 -13.48
CA ALA A 55 -4.33 3.19 -12.35
C ALA A 55 -3.69 2.76 -11.02
N TYR A 56 -3.23 1.51 -10.92
CA TYR A 56 -2.57 1.00 -9.71
C TYR A 56 -1.29 1.79 -9.37
N ALA A 57 -0.44 2.07 -10.37
CA ALA A 57 0.77 2.86 -10.17
C ALA A 57 0.46 4.28 -9.69
N LEU A 58 -0.48 4.97 -10.35
CA LEU A 58 -0.87 6.33 -9.99
C LEU A 58 -1.52 6.40 -8.61
N TYR A 59 -2.37 5.43 -8.24
CA TYR A 59 -2.92 5.36 -6.88
C TYR A 59 -1.81 5.09 -5.83
N ALA A 60 -0.83 4.25 -6.15
CA ALA A 60 0.31 4.01 -5.25
C ALA A 60 1.15 5.28 -5.05
N GLU A 61 1.41 6.04 -6.10
CA GLU A 61 2.11 7.34 -6.00
C GLU A 61 1.30 8.38 -5.23
N ALA A 62 -0.01 8.46 -5.48
CA ALA A 62 -0.91 9.35 -4.72
C ALA A 62 -0.90 9.01 -3.23
N LEU A 63 -0.86 7.72 -2.87
CA LEU A 63 -0.79 7.25 -1.49
C LEU A 63 0.57 7.53 -0.84
N GLN A 64 1.67 7.53 -1.59
CA GLN A 64 2.97 7.97 -1.07
C GLN A 64 2.97 9.45 -0.67
N LEU A 65 2.24 10.30 -1.42
CA LEU A 65 2.11 11.72 -1.12
C LEU A 65 1.09 12.02 -0.02
N ALA A 66 0.05 11.18 0.11
CA ALA A 66 -1.03 11.32 1.09
C ALA A 66 -1.36 9.97 1.76
N PRO A 67 -0.47 9.43 2.64
CA PRO A 67 -0.63 8.10 3.22
C PRO A 67 -1.82 7.96 4.18
N GLY A 68 -2.38 9.07 4.66
CA GLY A 68 -3.57 9.08 5.50
C GLY A 68 -4.88 9.02 4.74
N ASN A 69 -4.86 9.04 3.40
CA ASN A 69 -6.08 9.01 2.60
C ASN A 69 -6.55 7.57 2.36
N THR A 70 -7.59 7.17 3.08
CA THR A 70 -8.17 5.83 3.00
C THR A 70 -8.83 5.54 1.66
N GLU A 71 -9.35 6.56 0.96
CA GLU A 71 -9.95 6.39 -0.37
C GLU A 71 -8.87 5.98 -1.38
N TYR A 72 -7.70 6.62 -1.34
CA TYR A 72 -6.60 6.29 -2.25
C TYR A 72 -6.10 4.86 -2.02
N ALA A 73 -6.01 4.45 -0.75
CA ALA A 73 -5.68 3.07 -0.40
C ALA A 73 -6.73 2.08 -0.92
N ALA A 74 -8.02 2.33 -0.69
CA ALA A 74 -9.10 1.46 -1.16
C ALA A 74 -9.11 1.32 -2.68
N ARG A 75 -8.90 2.42 -3.42
CA ARG A 75 -8.84 2.40 -4.89
C ARG A 75 -7.60 1.69 -5.42
N ARG A 76 -6.45 1.87 -4.76
CA ARG A 76 -5.23 1.11 -5.07
C ARG A 76 -5.49 -0.40 -4.95
N GLU A 77 -6.10 -0.84 -3.85
CA GLU A 77 -6.38 -2.27 -3.64
C GLU A 77 -7.39 -2.80 -4.67
N ARG A 78 -8.39 -2.01 -5.04
CA ARG A 78 -9.31 -2.37 -6.13
C ARG A 78 -8.57 -2.52 -7.47
N ALA A 79 -7.68 -1.58 -7.82
CA ALA A 79 -6.90 -1.64 -9.05
C ALA A 79 -5.95 -2.85 -9.05
N LYS A 80 -5.31 -3.14 -7.91
CA LYS A 80 -4.49 -4.35 -7.70
C LYS A 80 -5.31 -5.61 -7.96
N PHE A 81 -6.49 -5.73 -7.34
CA PHE A 81 -7.36 -6.89 -7.53
C PHE A 81 -7.74 -7.09 -9.00
N ARG A 82 -8.13 -6.02 -9.70
CA ARG A 82 -8.42 -6.09 -11.14
C ARG A 82 -7.22 -6.55 -11.96
N LEU A 83 -6.03 -6.05 -11.63
CA LEU A 83 -4.81 -6.42 -12.33
C LEU A 83 -4.46 -7.90 -12.13
N VAL A 84 -4.59 -8.41 -10.90
CA VAL A 84 -4.43 -9.84 -10.58
C VAL A 84 -5.42 -10.67 -11.39
N GLN A 85 -6.71 -10.30 -11.42
CA GLN A 85 -7.72 -10.99 -12.23
C GLN A 85 -7.33 -11.04 -13.72
N GLN A 86 -6.87 -9.93 -14.30
CA GLN A 86 -6.43 -9.91 -15.70
C GLN A 86 -5.23 -10.84 -15.98
N HIS A 87 -4.32 -11.00 -15.03
CA HIS A 87 -3.22 -11.95 -15.16
C HIS A 87 -3.71 -13.40 -15.05
N MET A 88 -4.66 -13.67 -14.14
CA MET A 88 -5.28 -15.00 -14.00
C MET A 88 -6.05 -15.40 -15.26
N ASP A 89 -6.88 -14.50 -15.80
CA ASP A 89 -7.68 -14.75 -17.01
C ASP A 89 -6.77 -15.01 -18.23
N ARG A 90 -5.70 -14.23 -18.37
CA ARG A 90 -4.68 -14.45 -19.43
C ARG A 90 -3.96 -15.78 -19.24
N ALA A 91 -3.58 -16.13 -18.01
CA ALA A 91 -2.94 -17.40 -17.73
C ALA A 91 -3.83 -18.59 -18.09
N GLU A 92 -5.12 -18.52 -17.72
CA GLU A 92 -6.11 -19.55 -18.07
C GLU A 92 -6.23 -19.69 -19.59
N TRP A 93 -6.39 -18.57 -20.30
CA TRP A 93 -6.49 -18.59 -21.75
C TRP A 93 -5.24 -19.19 -22.40
N GLN A 94 -4.04 -18.82 -21.95
CA GLN A 94 -2.78 -19.39 -22.45
C GLN A 94 -2.69 -20.90 -22.17
N ALA A 95 -3.09 -21.34 -20.98
CA ALA A 95 -3.08 -22.75 -20.60
C ALA A 95 -4.02 -23.60 -21.47
N VAL A 96 -5.23 -23.11 -21.74
CA VAL A 96 -6.20 -23.75 -22.66
C VAL A 96 -5.62 -23.89 -24.07
N GLN A 97 -4.76 -22.96 -24.48
CA GLN A 97 -4.09 -22.97 -25.79
C GLN A 97 -2.81 -23.84 -25.81
N GLY A 98 -2.49 -24.53 -24.71
CA GLY A 98 -1.27 -25.32 -24.56
C GLY A 98 0.01 -24.50 -24.35
N ARG A 99 -0.11 -23.18 -24.20
CA ARG A 99 0.99 -22.22 -24.00
C ARG A 99 1.32 -22.11 -22.50
N LEU A 100 1.86 -23.20 -21.96
CA LEU A 100 2.06 -23.37 -20.51
C LEU A 100 3.15 -22.45 -19.92
N GLU A 101 4.18 -22.11 -20.67
CA GLU A 101 5.24 -21.21 -20.17
C GLU A 101 4.77 -19.75 -20.12
N GLU A 102 3.96 -19.32 -21.09
CA GLU A 102 3.28 -18.02 -21.06
C GLU A 102 2.28 -17.96 -19.90
N ALA A 103 1.47 -19.00 -19.72
CA ALA A 103 0.55 -19.11 -18.58
C ALA A 103 1.28 -18.99 -17.23
N ARG A 104 2.39 -19.72 -17.07
CA ARG A 104 3.23 -19.64 -15.87
C ARG A 104 3.79 -18.25 -15.65
N THR A 105 4.17 -17.54 -16.72
CA THR A 105 4.68 -16.17 -16.63
C THR A 105 3.60 -15.22 -16.11
N GLU A 106 2.38 -15.30 -16.64
CA GLU A 106 1.25 -14.49 -16.17
C GLU A 106 0.91 -14.78 -14.70
N LEU A 107 0.95 -16.04 -14.26
CA LEU A 107 0.74 -16.40 -12.85
C LEU A 107 1.83 -15.84 -11.92
N ARG A 108 3.09 -15.81 -12.36
CA ARG A 108 4.16 -15.16 -11.58
C ARG A 108 3.92 -13.66 -11.44
N MET A 109 3.42 -13.00 -12.48
CA MET A 109 3.04 -11.60 -12.41
C MET A 109 1.92 -11.37 -11.40
N ALA A 110 0.88 -12.22 -11.41
CA ALA A 110 -0.19 -12.18 -10.40
C ALA A 110 0.34 -12.34 -8.96
N LEU A 111 1.20 -13.33 -8.71
CA LEU A 111 1.82 -13.57 -7.39
C LEU A 111 2.72 -12.41 -6.94
N SER A 112 3.38 -11.71 -7.88
CA SER A 112 4.20 -10.54 -7.52
C SER A 112 3.37 -9.36 -7.02
N LEU A 113 2.10 -9.28 -7.42
CA LEU A 113 1.16 -8.25 -6.98
C LEU A 113 0.49 -8.65 -5.67
N ASP A 114 0.09 -9.92 -5.53
CA ASP A 114 -0.55 -10.49 -4.35
C ASP A 114 0.11 -11.81 -3.92
N PRO A 115 1.09 -11.75 -3.00
CA PRO A 115 1.87 -12.91 -2.58
C PRO A 115 1.16 -13.81 -1.56
#